data_AF-A0A7X7RML7-F1
#
_entry.id   AF-A0A7X7RML7-F1
#
_cell.length_a   1.000
_cell.length_b   1.000
_cell.length_c   1.000
_cell.angle_alpha   90.00
_cell.angle_beta   90.00
_cell.angle_gamma   90.00
#
_symmetry.space_group_name_H-M   'P 1'
#
loop_
_entity.id
_entity.type
_entity.pdbx_description
1 polymer ?
#
loop_
_entity_poly.entity_id
_entity_poly.type
_entity_poly.pdbx_seq_one_letter_code
_entity_poly.pdbx_strand_id
1 'polypeptide(L)'
;MISDVFIERPRFALVISIVLTLAGALAVKTLPITQYPQVTPPQVSVRARFPGANANDLANTVAIPLEEEVNGVDDMLYMASDCDDSGNYNLTVTFEIGTNLDLDMVKVQNRVQQATPRLPEEVTKQGVSVYTRSSDML
;
A
#
# COMPACT_ATOMS: atom_id res chain seq x y z
N MET A 1 17.18 -47.03 16.95
CA MET A 1 16.84 -46.08 15.85
C MET A 1 15.54 -45.36 16.24
N ILE A 2 15.28 -44.14 15.76
CA ILE A 2 14.04 -43.40 16.13
C ILE A 2 12.78 -44.20 15.75
N SER A 3 12.85 -44.99 14.68
CA SER A 3 11.77 -45.84 14.18
C SER A 3 11.32 -46.93 15.15
N ASP A 4 12.22 -47.45 15.98
CA ASP A 4 11.93 -48.58 16.89
C ASP A 4 10.86 -48.18 17.93
N VAL A 5 10.89 -46.92 18.39
CA VAL A 5 9.92 -46.36 19.37
C VAL A 5 8.50 -46.32 18.81
N PHE A 6 8.35 -46.05 17.51
CA PHE A 6 7.04 -46.00 16.85
C PHE A 6 6.50 -47.40 16.51
N ILE A 7 7.39 -48.37 16.26
CA ILE A 7 7.03 -49.78 15.99
C ILE A 7 6.59 -50.47 17.29
N GLU A 8 7.33 -50.27 18.38
CA GLU A 8 7.00 -50.88 19.68
C GLU A 8 5.76 -50.28 20.35
N ARG A 9 5.38 -49.03 20.00
CA ARG A 9 4.22 -48.32 20.57
C ARG A 9 3.25 -47.84 19.49
N PRO A 10 2.50 -48.74 18.84
CA PRO A 10 1.63 -48.40 17.70
C PRO A 10 0.51 -47.41 18.05
N ARG A 11 -0.01 -47.45 19.29
CA ARG A 11 -1.04 -46.49 19.75
C ARG A 11 -0.50 -45.06 19.83
N PHE A 12 0.76 -44.88 20.21
CA PHE A 12 1.39 -43.56 20.30
C PHE A 12 1.59 -42.94 18.91
N ALA A 13 2.03 -43.74 17.94
CA ALA A 13 2.14 -43.32 16.55
C ALA A 13 0.79 -42.88 15.97
N LEU A 14 -0.29 -43.62 16.27
CA LEU A 14 -1.65 -43.33 15.81
C LEU A 14 -2.17 -42.00 16.38
N VAL A 15 -1.93 -41.74 17.67
CA VAL A 15 -2.32 -40.47 18.30
C VAL A 15 -1.61 -39.28 17.65
N ILE A 16 -0.30 -39.37 17.39
CA ILE A 16 0.45 -38.30 16.72
C ILE A 16 -0.10 -38.04 15.32
N SER A 17 -0.41 -39.09 14.56
CA SER A 17 -0.99 -38.98 13.22
C SER A 17 -2.36 -38.27 13.25
N ILE A 18 -3.22 -38.60 14.22
CA ILE A 18 -4.52 -37.94 14.39
C ILE A 18 -4.33 -36.47 14.75
N VAL A 19 -3.44 -36.14 15.68
CA VAL A 19 -3.17 -34.76 16.09
C VAL A 19 -2.66 -33.92 14.91
N LEU A 20 -1.74 -34.45 14.12
CA LEU A 20 -1.22 -33.77 12.92
C LEU A 20 -2.32 -33.57 11.86
N THR A 21 -3.17 -34.58 11.65
CA THR A 21 -4.28 -34.48 10.69
C THR A 21 -5.28 -33.42 11.11
N LEU A 22 -5.63 -33.37 12.40
CA LEU A 22 -6.55 -32.36 12.95
C LEU A 22 -5.94 -30.95 12.89
N ALA A 23 -4.66 -30.80 13.21
CA ALA A 23 -3.96 -29.53 13.10
C ALA A 23 -3.92 -29.03 11.64
N GLY A 24 -3.64 -29.93 10.68
CA GLY A 24 -3.68 -29.62 9.25
C GLY A 24 -5.08 -29.22 8.78
N ALA A 25 -6.12 -29.94 9.20
CA ALA A 25 -7.50 -29.63 8.85
C ALA A 25 -7.97 -28.27 9.38
N LEU A 26 -7.48 -27.86 10.57
CA LEU A 26 -7.72 -26.53 11.12
C LEU A 26 -6.95 -25.45 10.34
N ALA A 27 -5.68 -25.68 10.02
CA ALA A 27 -4.85 -24.74 9.28
C ALA A 27 -5.42 -24.42 7.89
N VAL A 28 -5.94 -25.42 7.17
CA VAL A 28 -6.59 -25.25 5.85
C VAL A 28 -7.79 -24.30 5.93
N LYS A 29 -8.53 -24.30 7.04
CA LYS A 29 -9.68 -23.40 7.22
C LYS A 29 -9.28 -21.97 7.60
N THR A 30 -8.12 -21.78 8.21
CA THR A 30 -7.65 -20.46 8.67
C THR A 30 -6.73 -19.75 7.69
N LEU A 31 -6.16 -20.47 6.71
CA LEU A 31 -5.27 -19.89 5.71
C LEU A 31 -6.07 -19.05 4.70
N PRO A 32 -5.71 -17.76 4.52
CA PRO A 32 -6.32 -16.94 3.48
C PRO A 32 -5.94 -17.46 2.10
N ILE A 33 -6.93 -17.59 1.23
CA ILE A 33 -6.75 -18.01 -0.16
C ILE A 33 -6.43 -16.75 -0.98
N THR A 34 -5.26 -16.71 -1.61
CA THR A 34 -4.85 -15.63 -2.53
C THR A 34 -4.55 -16.23 -3.90
N GLN A 35 -4.97 -15.56 -5.00
CA GLN A 35 -4.80 -16.09 -6.37
C GLN A 35 -3.36 -15.94 -6.87
N TYR A 36 -2.68 -14.88 -6.46
CA TYR A 36 -1.27 -14.63 -6.68
C TYR A 36 -0.67 -14.08 -5.38
N PRO A 37 0.61 -14.38 -5.05
CA PRO A 37 1.30 -13.60 -4.04
C PRO A 37 1.31 -12.12 -4.47
N GLN A 38 1.33 -11.20 -3.50
CA GLN A 38 1.41 -9.76 -3.78
C GLN A 38 2.77 -9.43 -4.43
N VAL A 39 2.86 -9.61 -5.75
CA VAL A 39 4.02 -9.27 -6.58
C VAL A 39 3.92 -7.85 -7.15
N THR A 40 2.79 -7.18 -6.91
CA THR A 40 2.55 -5.81 -7.36
C THR A 40 3.07 -4.83 -6.32
N PRO A 41 3.90 -3.84 -6.72
CA PRO A 41 4.35 -2.79 -5.83
C PRO A 41 3.17 -2.03 -5.17
N PRO A 42 3.23 -1.76 -3.86
CA PRO A 42 2.21 -0.96 -3.18
C PRO A 42 2.18 0.48 -3.74
N GLN A 43 0.98 1.05 -3.86
CA GLN A 43 0.78 2.38 -4.42
C GLN A 43 -0.08 3.25 -3.51
N VAL A 44 0.39 4.48 -3.26
CA VAL A 44 -0.37 5.53 -2.59
C VAL A 44 -0.67 6.63 -3.60
N SER A 45 -1.93 7.04 -3.67
CA SER A 45 -2.35 8.12 -4.55
C SER A 45 -2.73 9.35 -3.73
N VAL A 46 -2.23 10.50 -4.17
CA VAL A 46 -2.54 11.82 -3.61
C VAL A 46 -3.34 12.58 -4.66
N ARG A 47 -4.56 13.00 -4.31
CA ARG A 47 -5.40 13.86 -5.14
C ARG A 47 -5.52 15.25 -4.56
N ALA A 48 -5.35 16.24 -5.42
CA ALA A 48 -5.69 17.62 -5.13
C ALA A 48 -6.57 18.16 -6.25
N ARG A 49 -7.31 19.23 -5.96
CA ARG A 49 -8.17 19.87 -6.94
C ARG A 49 -8.02 21.38 -6.84
N PHE A 50 -7.86 22.02 -7.99
CA PHE A 50 -7.76 23.46 -8.17
C PHE A 50 -8.67 23.89 -9.33
N PRO A 51 -9.96 24.16 -9.07
CA PRO A 51 -10.92 24.47 -10.11
C PRO A 51 -10.53 25.77 -10.83
N GLY A 52 -10.57 25.76 -12.16
CA GLY A 52 -10.31 26.96 -12.97
C GLY A 52 -8.84 27.21 -13.31
N ALA A 53 -7.91 26.38 -12.83
CA ALA A 53 -6.53 26.34 -13.31
C ALA A 53 -6.41 25.45 -14.57
N ASN A 54 -5.55 25.84 -15.51
CA ASN A 54 -5.14 24.96 -16.61
C ASN A 54 -4.09 23.94 -16.12
N ALA A 55 -3.80 22.90 -16.92
CA ALA A 55 -2.84 21.87 -16.51
C ALA A 55 -1.43 22.42 -16.23
N ASN A 56 -0.99 23.45 -16.96
CA ASN A 56 0.35 24.05 -16.77
C ASN A 56 0.45 24.83 -15.45
N ASP A 57 -0.57 25.61 -15.11
CA ASP A 57 -0.65 26.38 -13.89
C ASP A 57 -0.77 25.45 -12.69
N LEU A 58 -1.56 24.38 -12.82
CA LEU A 58 -1.67 23.33 -11.81
C LEU A 58 -0.32 22.64 -11.57
N ALA A 59 0.40 22.31 -12.64
CA ALA A 59 1.73 21.71 -12.53
C ALA A 59 2.70 22.62 -11.76
N ASN A 60 2.76 23.91 -12.14
CA ASN A 60 3.70 24.84 -11.53
C ASN A 60 3.36 25.22 -10.08
N THR A 61 2.08 25.30 -9.73
CA THR A 61 1.63 25.83 -8.43
C THR A 61 1.28 24.75 -7.40
N VAL A 62 0.92 23.54 -7.85
CA VAL A 62 0.47 22.46 -6.97
C VAL A 62 1.35 21.23 -7.11
N ALA A 63 1.64 20.79 -8.35
CA ALA A 63 2.41 19.57 -8.56
C ALA A 63 3.85 19.70 -8.05
N ILE A 64 4.60 20.71 -8.50
CA ILE A 64 6.00 20.93 -8.09
C ILE A 64 6.17 20.96 -6.56
N PRO A 65 5.45 21.80 -5.78
CA PRO A 65 5.66 21.84 -4.33
C PRO A 65 5.21 20.54 -3.63
N LEU A 66 4.22 19.81 -4.15
CA LEU A 66 3.84 18.51 -3.59
C LEU A 66 4.88 17.44 -3.89
N GLU A 67 5.38 17.40 -5.12
CA GLU A 67 6.40 16.46 -5.56
C GLU A 67 7.73 16.69 -4.85
N GLU A 68 8.14 17.94 -4.63
CA GLU A 68 9.37 18.26 -3.89
C GLU A 68 9.36 17.70 -2.46
N GLU A 69 8.23 17.81 -1.76
CA GLU A 69 8.10 17.35 -0.37
C GLU A 69 7.86 15.85 -0.26
N VAL A 70 7.16 15.25 -1.24
CA VAL A 70 6.91 13.81 -1.31
C VAL A 70 8.13 13.04 -1.84
N ASN A 71 9.01 13.71 -2.58
CA ASN A 71 10.26 13.12 -3.03
C ASN A 71 11.16 12.79 -1.82
N GLY A 72 11.67 11.57 -1.77
CA GLY A 72 12.47 11.09 -0.65
C GLY A 72 11.67 10.60 0.55
N VAL A 73 10.39 10.23 0.37
CA VAL A 73 9.70 9.34 1.31
C VAL A 73 10.41 7.99 1.33
N ASP A 74 10.59 7.43 2.53
CA ASP A 74 11.26 6.14 2.72
C ASP A 74 10.58 5.03 1.91
N ASP A 75 11.40 4.17 1.32
CA ASP A 75 11.00 2.99 0.54
C ASP A 75 10.24 3.31 -0.78
N MET A 76 10.31 4.56 -1.25
CA MET A 76 9.79 4.96 -2.55
C MET A 76 10.67 4.46 -3.71
N LEU A 77 10.06 3.80 -4.70
CA LEU A 77 10.70 3.42 -5.96
C LEU A 77 10.64 4.56 -6.99
N TYR A 78 9.42 5.03 -7.26
CA TYR A 78 9.18 6.11 -8.21
C TYR A 78 7.83 6.76 -7.94
N MET A 79 7.64 7.95 -8.49
CA MET A 79 6.35 8.64 -8.48
C MET A 79 6.02 9.14 -9.89
N ALA A 80 4.73 9.21 -10.19
CA ALA A 80 4.21 9.75 -11.43
C ALA A 80 3.01 10.64 -11.10
N SER A 81 2.96 11.83 -11.70
CA SER A 81 1.88 12.78 -11.53
C SER A 81 1.18 13.06 -12.85
N ASP A 82 -0.13 13.28 -12.77
CA ASP A 82 -0.97 13.67 -13.87
C ASP A 82 -1.76 14.93 -13.48
N CYS A 83 -1.79 15.90 -14.40
CA CYS A 83 -2.53 17.15 -14.26
C CYS A 83 -3.55 17.27 -15.39
N ASP A 84 -4.82 17.47 -15.04
CA ASP A 84 -5.89 17.67 -16.01
C ASP A 84 -6.23 19.16 -16.16
N ASP A 85 -6.62 19.58 -17.37
CA ASP A 85 -7.17 20.93 -17.65
C ASP A 85 -8.51 21.21 -16.94
N SER A 86 -9.10 20.19 -16.32
CA SER A 86 -10.27 20.33 -15.43
C SER A 86 -9.88 20.77 -14.00
N GLY A 87 -8.59 20.98 -13.74
CA GLY A 87 -8.06 21.36 -12.43
C GLY A 87 -7.90 20.17 -11.48
N ASN A 88 -7.79 18.94 -11.99
CA ASN A 88 -7.53 17.76 -11.14
C ASN A 88 -6.05 17.41 -11.16
N TYR A 89 -5.51 17.15 -9.99
CA TYR A 89 -4.14 16.66 -9.80
C TYR A 89 -4.17 15.27 -9.19
N ASN A 90 -3.40 14.34 -9.75
CA ASN A 90 -3.25 13.00 -9.21
C ASN A 90 -1.78 12.57 -9.23
N LEU A 91 -1.19 12.41 -8.05
CA LEU A 91 0.14 11.85 -7.86
C LEU A 91 0.03 10.40 -7.41
N THR A 92 0.76 9.50 -8.06
CA THR A 92 0.87 8.10 -7.68
C THR A 92 2.30 7.82 -7.26
N VAL A 93 2.49 7.47 -6.00
CA VAL A 93 3.79 7.07 -5.43
C VAL A 93 3.81 5.55 -5.33
N THR A 94 4.83 4.94 -5.91
CA THR A 94 5.04 3.50 -5.93
C THR A 94 6.17 3.13 -4.97
N PHE A 95 5.91 2.16 -4.11
CA PHE A 95 6.80 1.72 -3.04
C PHE A 95 7.44 0.37 -3.35
N GLU A 96 8.51 0.06 -2.63
CA GLU A 96 9.22 -1.21 -2.76
C GLU A 96 8.37 -2.39 -2.26
N ILE A 97 8.61 -3.58 -2.80
CA ILE A 97 7.84 -4.78 -2.43
C ILE A 97 8.26 -5.23 -1.03
N GLY A 98 7.28 -5.38 -0.13
CA GLY A 98 7.49 -5.81 1.26
C GLY A 98 7.35 -4.70 2.30
N THR A 99 7.06 -3.47 1.88
CA THR A 99 6.72 -2.37 2.78
C THR A 99 5.29 -2.48 3.29
N ASN A 100 4.99 -1.75 4.36
CA ASN A 100 3.64 -1.68 4.93
C ASN A 100 2.90 -0.47 4.33
N LEU A 101 1.88 -0.74 3.53
CA LEU A 101 1.08 0.26 2.83
C LEU A 101 0.42 1.30 3.77
N ASP A 102 0.01 0.89 4.98
CA ASP A 102 -0.60 1.81 5.94
C ASP A 102 0.44 2.78 6.53
N LEU A 103 1.65 2.29 6.79
CA LEU A 103 2.76 3.15 7.22
C LEU A 103 3.19 4.09 6.10
N ASP A 104 3.31 3.60 4.87
CA ASP A 104 3.69 4.40 3.71
C ASP A 104 2.65 5.49 3.42
N MET A 105 1.36 5.19 3.57
CA MET A 105 0.28 6.18 3.50
C MET A 105 0.48 7.30 4.53
N VAL A 106 0.78 6.96 5.79
CA VAL A 106 1.01 7.96 6.84
C VAL A 106 2.27 8.78 6.56
N LYS A 107 3.36 8.17 6.07
CA LYS A 107 4.57 8.88 5.66
C LYS A 107 4.27 9.91 4.57
N VAL A 108 3.56 9.50 3.51
CA VAL A 108 3.16 10.39 2.41
C VAL A 108 2.24 11.50 2.93
N GLN A 109 1.26 11.17 3.77
CA GLN A 109 0.35 12.15 4.35
C GLN A 109 1.09 13.20 5.19
N ASN A 110 2.11 12.81 5.95
CA ASN A 110 2.94 13.74 6.71
C ASN A 110 3.75 14.69 5.80
N ARG A 111 4.27 14.19 4.68
CA ARG A 111 4.95 15.04 3.68
C ARG A 111 4.00 16.00 2.98
N VAL A 112 2.81 15.54 2.59
CA VAL A 112 1.77 16.38 2.00
C VAL A 112 1.34 17.49 2.97
N GLN A 113 1.24 17.19 4.26
CA GLN A 113 0.97 18.21 5.28
C GLN A 113 2.07 19.27 5.39
N GLN A 114 3.34 18.90 5.20
CA GLN A 114 4.46 19.85 5.13
C GLN A 114 4.40 20.72 3.86
N ALA A 115 3.90 20.19 2.76
CA ALA A 115 3.68 20.93 1.51
C ALA A 115 2.49 21.89 1.55
N THR A 116 1.48 21.60 2.39
CA THR A 116 0.20 22.34 2.45
C THR A 116 0.34 23.87 2.57
N PRO A 117 1.27 24.44 3.36
CA PRO A 117 1.44 25.89 3.46
C PRO A 117 1.98 26.55 2.19
N ARG A 118 2.60 25.79 1.28
CA ARG A 118 3.09 26.27 -0.03
C ARG A 118 2.01 26.23 -1.11
N LEU A 119 0.85 25.62 -0.82
CA LEU A 119 -0.25 25.49 -1.76
C LEU A 119 -1.18 26.71 -1.77
N PRO A 120 -1.82 27.03 -2.91
CA PRO A 120 -2.85 28.07 -2.97
C PRO A 120 -4.02 27.80 -2.02
N GLU A 121 -4.63 28.86 -1.48
CA GLU A 121 -5.77 28.76 -0.56
C GLU A 121 -6.96 27.99 -1.14
N GLU A 122 -7.18 28.03 -2.45
CA GLU A 122 -8.29 27.33 -3.08
C GLU A 122 -8.15 25.81 -2.99
N VAL A 123 -6.90 25.32 -3.10
CA VAL A 123 -6.57 23.89 -2.99
C VAL A 123 -6.65 23.43 -1.55
N THR A 124 -6.17 24.25 -0.60
CA THR A 124 -6.24 23.92 0.83
C THR A 124 -7.69 23.93 1.34
N LYS A 125 -8.56 24.81 0.81
CA LYS A 125 -10.01 24.81 1.09
C LYS A 125 -10.71 23.55 0.59
N GLN A 126 -10.30 22.99 -0.55
CA GLN A 126 -10.85 21.73 -1.06
C GLN A 126 -10.24 20.49 -0.38
N GLY A 127 -9.05 20.65 0.19
CA GLY A 127 -8.32 19.58 0.87
C GLY A 127 -7.56 18.69 -0.11
N VAL A 128 -6.43 18.16 0.37
CA VAL A 128 -5.65 17.16 -0.36
C VAL A 128 -5.99 15.78 0.21
N SER A 129 -6.47 14.88 -0.65
CA SER A 129 -6.87 13.54 -0.26
C SER A 129 -5.76 12.54 -0.55
N VAL A 130 -5.34 11.79 0.46
CA VAL A 130 -4.37 10.69 0.33
C VAL A 130 -5.13 9.38 0.53
N TYR A 131 -5.03 8.46 -0.42
CA TYR A 131 -5.68 7.15 -0.32
C TYR A 131 -4.79 6.07 -0.96
N THR A 132 -4.89 4.86 -0.42
CA THR A 132 -4.19 3.69 -0.93
C THR A 132 -4.85 3.17 -2.19
N ARG A 133 -4.09 2.88 -3.25
CA ARG A 133 -4.59 2.11 -4.39
C ARG A 133 -4.34 0.63 -4.12
N SER A 134 -5.41 -0.07 -3.75
CA SER A 134 -5.43 -1.53 -3.79
C SER A 134 -5.72 -1.97 -5.23
N SER A 135 -4.78 -2.68 -5.84
CA SER A 135 -4.93 -3.33 -7.15
C SER A 135 -5.86 -4.55 -7.11
N ASP A 136 -6.39 -4.92 -5.94
CA ASP A 136 -7.02 -6.22 -5.68
C ASP A 136 -8.55 -6.24 -5.86
N MET A 137 -9.15 -5.19 -6.44
CA MET A 137 -10.58 -5.17 -6.75
C MET A 137 -10.84 -5.54 -8.22
N LEU A 138 -10.82 -6.84 -8.54
CA LEU A 138 -11.53 -7.42 -9.67
C LEU A 138 -12.17 -8.76 -9.28
#